data_AF-A0A522AGT7-F1
#
_entry.id   AF-A0A522AGT7-F1
#
_cell.length_a   1.000
_cell.length_b   1.000
_cell.length_c   1.000
_cell.angle_alpha   90.00
_cell.angle_beta   90.00
_cell.angle_gamma   90.00
#
_symmetry.space_group_name_H-M   'P 1'
#
loop_
_entity.id
_entity.type
_entity.pdbx_description
1 polymer ?
#
loop_
_entity_poly.entity_id
_entity_poly.type
_entity_poly.pdbx_seq_one_letter_code
_entity_poly.pdbx_strand_id
1 'polypeptide(L)'
;MLLGGSSTSSIWRSDWFGGGERRGLTTHIWSARLLAERLRAAAEAGRRMPAPAFRPRVTTGMSLWDFALSVYGQEGVEEACLALQNRLGADINMMMFCIWLAACGQGSANLARCLGSALKLSRDWQRALVEPLRSCRQNLKEFAGSGYEASLDRTALLNLRDHVKKCELEAERLQILALANLVEVEVLGMPEAPGLAQRQEAENNLDVYFSATGVKLDPLGQAHVFRILNAAFGP
;
A
#
# COMPACT_ATOMS: atom_id res chain seq x y z
N MET A 1 -25.73 48.18 -17.49
CA MET A 1 -24.64 47.23 -17.79
C MET A 1 -24.07 46.77 -16.46
N LEU A 2 -23.91 45.45 -16.28
CA LEU A 2 -23.37 44.70 -15.12
C LEU A 2 -24.28 44.63 -13.87
N LEU A 3 -24.41 43.55 -13.10
CA LEU A 3 -24.17 42.10 -13.22
C LEU A 3 -24.92 41.44 -12.03
N GLY A 4 -25.27 40.16 -12.16
CA GLY A 4 -26.17 39.43 -11.26
C GLY A 4 -25.66 39.11 -9.86
N GLY A 5 -26.59 38.58 -9.06
CA GLY A 5 -26.36 38.01 -7.73
C GLY A 5 -27.52 37.11 -7.34
N SER A 6 -27.56 35.90 -7.89
CA SER A 6 -28.47 34.85 -7.44
C SER A 6 -27.95 34.23 -6.15
N SER A 7 -28.70 34.48 -5.08
CA SER A 7 -28.59 33.85 -3.78
C SER A 7 -28.93 32.36 -3.86
N THR A 8 -28.01 31.50 -3.44
CA THR A 8 -28.31 30.16 -2.91
C THR A 8 -27.27 29.80 -1.85
N SER A 9 -27.56 30.19 -0.60
CA SER A 9 -26.98 29.58 0.59
C SER A 9 -27.75 28.31 0.96
N SER A 10 -27.00 27.35 1.51
CA SER A 10 -27.43 26.24 2.36
C SER A 10 -28.31 25.15 1.73
N ILE A 11 -27.71 23.98 1.47
CA ILE A 11 -28.19 22.65 1.87
C ILE A 11 -26.97 21.73 1.76
N TRP A 12 -26.26 21.54 2.86
CA TRP A 12 -25.48 20.32 3.17
C TRP A 12 -25.35 20.27 4.70
N ARG A 13 -26.43 19.81 5.35
CA ARG A 13 -26.44 19.42 6.77
C ARG A 13 -25.79 18.04 6.89
N SER A 14 -24.69 18.00 7.63
CA SER A 14 -24.51 17.17 8.84
C SER A 14 -25.42 15.95 9.03
N ASP A 15 -25.14 14.80 8.39
CA ASP A 15 -25.78 13.51 8.71
C ASP A 15 -24.84 12.29 8.49
N TRP A 16 -23.56 12.39 8.88
CA TRP A 16 -22.65 11.23 8.89
C TRP A 16 -22.13 10.83 10.27
N PHE A 17 -22.55 11.55 11.33
CA PHE A 17 -22.28 11.16 12.72
C PHE A 17 -23.53 10.52 13.35
N GLY A 18 -23.87 9.32 12.88
CA GLY A 18 -24.82 8.43 13.53
C GLY A 18 -24.05 7.34 14.29
N GLY A 19 -24.28 7.28 15.60
CA GLY A 19 -23.52 6.48 16.57
C GLY A 19 -23.40 4.99 16.25
N GLY A 20 -22.21 4.47 16.49
CA GLY A 20 -21.88 3.06 16.44
C GLY A 20 -20.43 2.89 16.86
N GLU A 21 -20.24 2.61 18.14
CA GLU A 21 -18.97 2.31 18.79
C GLU A 21 -18.24 1.17 18.06
N ARG A 22 -17.42 1.51 17.07
CA ARG A 22 -16.53 0.58 16.38
C ARG A 22 -15.11 0.76 16.91
N ARG A 23 -14.77 -0.13 17.84
CA ARG A 23 -13.43 -0.46 18.31
C ARG A 23 -12.39 -0.35 17.17
N GLY A 24 -11.42 0.54 17.32
CA GLY A 24 -10.02 0.33 16.92
C GLY A 24 -9.68 -0.06 15.47
N LEU A 25 -10.42 0.36 14.44
CA LEU A 25 -10.06 0.01 13.05
C LEU A 25 -8.92 0.89 12.50
N THR A 26 -7.69 0.37 12.61
CA THR A 26 -6.51 0.80 11.86
C THR A 26 -6.77 0.74 10.36
N THR A 27 -6.87 1.89 9.70
CA THR A 27 -7.12 1.98 8.25
C THR A 27 -5.87 2.53 7.55
N HIS A 28 -5.03 1.70 6.93
CA HIS A 28 -3.88 2.15 6.13
C HIS A 28 -4.31 2.46 4.66
N ILE A 29 -3.47 3.10 3.83
CA ILE A 29 -3.87 3.60 2.49
C ILE A 29 -4.41 2.51 1.59
N TRP A 30 -3.81 1.33 1.70
CA TRP A 30 -4.15 0.22 0.87
C TRP A 30 -5.53 -0.33 1.17
N SER A 31 -6.14 -0.08 2.34
CA SER A 31 -7.52 -0.52 2.62
C SER A 31 -8.55 0.54 2.27
N ALA A 32 -8.34 1.80 2.66
CA ALA A 32 -9.29 2.88 2.37
C ALA A 32 -9.31 3.30 0.88
N ARG A 33 -8.15 3.29 0.21
CA ARG A 33 -8.04 3.68 -1.20
C ARG A 33 -8.38 2.53 -2.14
N LEU A 34 -8.01 1.30 -1.81
CA LEU A 34 -8.51 0.10 -2.49
C LEU A 34 -10.02 0.00 -2.37
N LEU A 35 -10.62 0.31 -1.21
CA LEU A 35 -12.07 0.36 -1.09
C LEU A 35 -12.67 1.44 -2.00
N ALA A 36 -12.10 2.65 -2.03
CA ALA A 36 -12.56 3.72 -2.92
C ALA A 36 -12.40 3.37 -4.41
N GLU A 37 -11.31 2.71 -4.80
CA GLU A 37 -11.07 2.27 -6.18
C GLU A 37 -11.92 1.05 -6.56
N ARG A 38 -12.16 0.10 -5.64
CA ARG A 38 -13.13 -1.00 -5.82
C ARG A 38 -14.55 -0.47 -5.95
N LEU A 39 -14.92 0.57 -5.18
CA LEU A 39 -16.23 1.22 -5.29
C LEU A 39 -16.38 1.98 -6.62
N ARG A 40 -15.32 2.65 -7.10
CA ARG A 40 -15.30 3.29 -8.44
C ARG A 40 -15.42 2.25 -9.56
N ALA A 41 -14.61 1.20 -9.52
CA ALA A 41 -14.65 0.10 -10.48
C ALA A 41 -16.02 -0.62 -10.46
N ALA A 42 -16.62 -0.82 -9.28
CA ALA A 42 -17.97 -1.39 -9.15
C ALA A 42 -19.07 -0.46 -9.71
N ALA A 43 -18.92 0.86 -9.54
CA ALA A 43 -19.82 1.85 -10.14
C ALA A 43 -19.72 1.86 -11.68
N GLU A 44 -18.53 1.63 -12.24
CA GLU A 44 -18.29 1.51 -13.68
C GLU A 44 -18.76 0.15 -14.25
N ALA A 45 -18.64 -0.93 -13.46
CA ALA A 45 -19.10 -2.28 -13.76
C ALA A 45 -20.62 -2.48 -13.61
N GLY A 46 -21.35 -1.46 -13.12
CA GLY A 46 -22.83 -1.41 -13.10
C GLY A 46 -23.49 -1.60 -14.47
N ARG A 47 -22.71 -1.58 -15.56
CA ARG A 47 -23.06 -2.21 -16.85
C ARG A 47 -22.73 -3.72 -16.83
N ARG A 48 -23.48 -4.45 -15.98
CA ARG A 48 -23.68 -5.91 -15.88
C ARG A 48 -22.45 -6.82 -16.13
N MET A 49 -21.81 -7.28 -15.04
CA MET A 49 -21.13 -8.59 -14.95
C MET A 49 -21.28 -9.20 -13.54
N PRO A 50 -21.28 -10.53 -13.37
CA PRO A 50 -21.39 -11.17 -12.06
C PRO A 50 -20.07 -11.02 -11.27
N ALA A 51 -20.16 -11.07 -9.94
CA ALA A 51 -19.03 -10.95 -9.03
C ALA A 51 -17.97 -12.03 -9.31
N PRO A 52 -16.69 -11.68 -9.57
CA PRO A 52 -15.66 -12.69 -9.68
C PRO A 52 -15.19 -13.09 -8.29
N ALA A 53 -15.04 -14.40 -8.06
CA ALA A 53 -14.05 -14.90 -7.12
C ALA A 53 -12.68 -14.45 -7.65
N PHE A 54 -12.21 -13.30 -7.18
CA PHE A 54 -11.01 -12.65 -7.68
C PHE A 54 -9.79 -13.52 -7.33
N ARG A 55 -9.36 -14.33 -8.30
CA ARG A 55 -8.02 -14.93 -8.34
C ARG A 55 -7.24 -14.18 -9.42
N PRO A 56 -6.43 -13.17 -9.09
CA PRO A 56 -5.63 -12.52 -10.11
C PRO A 56 -4.62 -13.55 -10.60
N ARG A 57 -4.77 -14.03 -11.84
CA ARG A 57 -3.58 -14.38 -12.63
C ARG A 57 -2.92 -13.05 -12.93
N VAL A 58 -1.70 -12.83 -12.45
CA VAL A 58 -0.91 -11.67 -12.87
C VAL A 58 -0.74 -11.78 -14.37
N THR A 59 -1.50 -11.01 -15.12
CA THR A 59 -1.38 -10.93 -16.57
C THR A 59 -0.19 -10.02 -16.86
N THR A 60 0.75 -10.50 -17.67
CA THR A 60 1.83 -9.71 -18.29
C THR A 60 1.26 -8.38 -18.81
N GLY A 61 1.56 -7.28 -18.12
CA GLY A 61 1.03 -5.94 -18.41
C GLY A 61 0.45 -5.16 -17.22
N MET A 62 0.26 -5.80 -16.05
CA MET A 62 -0.21 -5.10 -14.85
C MET A 62 0.90 -4.21 -14.25
N SER A 63 0.59 -2.92 -14.03
CA SER A 63 1.53 -1.99 -13.37
C SER A 63 1.82 -2.45 -11.93
N LEU A 64 2.99 -2.07 -11.39
CA LEU A 64 3.33 -2.37 -9.99
C LEU A 64 2.28 -1.85 -9.01
N TRP A 65 1.68 -0.70 -9.30
CA TRP A 65 0.61 -0.12 -8.47
C TRP A 65 -0.63 -1.03 -8.44
N ASP A 66 -1.13 -1.41 -9.62
CA ASP A 66 -2.31 -2.27 -9.74
C ASP A 66 -2.06 -3.66 -9.15
N PHE A 67 -0.84 -4.18 -9.34
CA PHE A 67 -0.40 -5.42 -8.72
C PHE A 67 -0.45 -5.34 -7.21
N ALA A 68 0.19 -4.33 -6.61
CA ALA A 68 0.24 -4.19 -5.16
C ALA A 68 -1.16 -4.01 -4.56
N LEU A 69 -2.07 -3.29 -5.23
CA LEU A 69 -3.47 -3.19 -4.83
C LEU A 69 -4.18 -4.55 -4.89
N SER A 70 -3.95 -5.34 -5.93
CA SER A 70 -4.57 -6.66 -6.08
C SER A 70 -4.16 -7.63 -4.96
N VAL A 71 -2.87 -7.62 -4.59
CA VAL A 71 -2.30 -8.45 -3.54
C VAL A 71 -2.77 -7.96 -2.17
N TYR A 72 -2.68 -6.66 -1.92
CA TYR A 72 -3.11 -6.11 -0.64
C TYR A 72 -4.60 -6.32 -0.37
N GLY A 73 -5.42 -6.34 -1.43
CA GLY A 73 -6.86 -6.60 -1.34
C GLY A 73 -7.25 -8.02 -0.95
N GLN A 74 -6.31 -8.95 -0.85
CA GLN A 74 -6.57 -10.30 -0.38
C GLN A 74 -6.72 -10.36 1.13
N GLU A 75 -7.53 -11.32 1.60
CA GLU A 75 -7.80 -11.52 3.01
C GLU A 75 -6.51 -11.76 3.82
N GLY A 76 -6.34 -11.03 4.92
CA GLY A 76 -5.23 -11.20 5.83
C GLY A 76 -3.89 -10.59 5.39
N VAL A 77 -3.81 -10.00 4.18
CA VAL A 77 -2.59 -9.38 3.65
C VAL A 77 -2.33 -8.03 4.30
N GLU A 78 -3.36 -7.22 4.54
CA GLU A 78 -3.23 -5.97 5.28
C GLU A 78 -2.54 -6.20 6.63
N GLU A 79 -3.08 -7.12 7.41
CA GLU A 79 -2.55 -7.46 8.73
C GLU A 79 -1.12 -8.01 8.66
N ALA A 80 -0.81 -8.79 7.62
CA ALA A 80 0.53 -9.32 7.40
C ALA A 80 1.54 -8.20 7.07
N CYS A 81 1.20 -7.29 6.16
CA CYS A 81 2.01 -6.13 5.82
C CYS A 81 2.25 -5.24 7.04
N LEU A 82 1.21 -4.95 7.81
CA LEU A 82 1.32 -4.14 9.03
C LEU A 82 2.18 -4.79 10.09
N ALA A 83 2.09 -6.12 10.25
CA ALA A 83 2.92 -6.84 11.20
C ALA A 83 4.40 -6.78 10.78
N LEU A 84 4.71 -7.01 9.51
CA LEU A 84 6.07 -6.95 8.97
C LEU A 84 6.67 -5.53 9.08
N GLN A 85 5.90 -4.50 8.72
CA GLN A 85 6.33 -3.12 8.81
C GLN A 85 6.58 -2.69 10.26
N ASN A 86 5.60 -2.88 11.15
CA ASN A 86 5.69 -2.34 12.51
C ASN A 86 6.64 -3.14 13.41
N ARG A 87 6.76 -4.46 13.22
CA ARG A 87 7.60 -5.32 14.08
C ARG A 87 9.03 -5.45 13.57
N LEU A 88 9.20 -5.56 12.25
CA LEU A 88 10.50 -5.88 11.64
C LEU A 88 11.09 -4.72 10.84
N GLY A 89 10.36 -3.60 10.70
CA GLY A 89 10.83 -2.45 9.91
C GLY A 89 10.88 -2.73 8.41
N ALA A 90 10.17 -3.74 7.91
CA ALA A 90 10.15 -4.08 6.49
C ALA A 90 9.50 -2.97 5.65
N ASP A 91 10.11 -2.63 4.52
CA ASP A 91 9.53 -1.73 3.53
C ASP A 91 8.59 -2.52 2.60
N ILE A 92 7.29 -2.35 2.83
CA ILE A 92 6.24 -3.05 2.07
C ILE A 92 6.26 -2.69 0.59
N ASN A 93 6.62 -1.45 0.21
CA ASN A 93 6.72 -1.07 -1.19
C ASN A 93 7.87 -1.80 -1.88
N MET A 94 9.01 -1.99 -1.19
CA MET A 94 10.10 -2.82 -1.71
C MET A 94 9.73 -4.30 -1.80
N MET A 95 9.01 -4.82 -0.81
CA MET A 95 8.51 -6.20 -0.89
C MET A 95 7.58 -6.40 -2.09
N MET A 96 6.61 -5.50 -2.29
CA MET A 96 5.70 -5.56 -3.44
C MET A 96 6.45 -5.45 -4.77
N PHE A 97 7.48 -4.60 -4.85
CA PHE A 97 8.36 -4.51 -6.01
C PHE A 97 9.09 -5.82 -6.32
N CYS A 98 9.67 -6.47 -5.30
CA CYS A 98 10.38 -7.75 -5.45
C CYS A 98 9.46 -8.87 -5.96
N ILE A 99 8.24 -8.94 -5.43
CA ILE A 99 7.24 -9.93 -5.81
C ILE A 99 6.71 -9.64 -7.22
N TRP A 100 6.44 -8.37 -7.55
CA TRP A 100 5.96 -7.97 -8.86
C TRP A 100 6.94 -8.30 -9.99
N LEU A 101 8.25 -8.09 -9.78
CA LEU A 101 9.29 -8.44 -10.76
C LEU A 101 9.24 -9.93 -11.15
N ALA A 102 9.06 -10.80 -10.16
CA ALA A 102 8.89 -12.24 -10.40
C ALA A 102 7.56 -12.54 -11.10
N ALA A 103 6.48 -11.86 -10.70
CA ALA A 103 5.17 -12.02 -11.32
C ALA A 103 5.13 -11.55 -12.80
N CYS A 104 6.01 -10.62 -13.19
CA CYS A 104 6.20 -10.24 -14.58
C CYS A 104 7.03 -11.25 -15.41
N GLY A 105 7.51 -12.35 -14.81
CA GLY A 105 8.43 -13.29 -15.48
C GLY A 105 9.83 -12.70 -15.71
N GLN A 106 10.17 -11.66 -14.96
CA GLN A 106 11.39 -10.89 -15.10
C GLN A 106 12.35 -11.10 -13.91
N GLY A 107 12.15 -12.17 -13.14
CA GLY A 107 12.61 -12.41 -11.76
C GLY A 107 14.03 -11.98 -11.38
N SER A 108 14.88 -12.94 -11.02
CA SER A 108 16.13 -12.64 -10.29
C SER A 108 17.16 -11.87 -11.11
N ALA A 109 17.14 -11.99 -12.44
CA ALA A 109 18.07 -11.28 -13.34
C ALA A 109 17.83 -9.75 -13.35
N ASN A 110 16.57 -9.29 -13.44
CA ASN A 110 16.31 -7.85 -13.37
C ASN A 110 16.43 -7.32 -11.94
N LEU A 111 16.03 -8.10 -10.93
CA LEU A 111 16.27 -7.70 -9.56
C LEU A 111 17.77 -7.42 -9.34
N ALA A 112 18.65 -8.33 -9.76
CA ALA A 112 20.10 -8.11 -9.65
C ALA A 112 20.56 -6.81 -10.32
N ARG A 113 19.97 -6.44 -11.47
CA ARG A 113 20.28 -5.21 -12.20
C ARG A 113 19.81 -3.94 -11.49
N CYS A 114 18.61 -3.95 -10.91
CA CYS A 114 17.98 -2.74 -10.36
C CYS A 114 18.02 -2.64 -8.83
N LEU A 115 18.36 -3.71 -8.09
CA LEU A 115 18.27 -3.78 -6.63
C LEU A 115 19.04 -2.67 -5.93
N GLY A 116 20.28 -2.40 -6.34
CA GLY A 116 21.10 -1.35 -5.71
C GLY A 116 20.44 0.02 -5.80
N SER A 117 19.95 0.38 -6.99
CA SER A 117 19.22 1.63 -7.23
C SER A 117 17.89 1.67 -6.48
N ALA A 118 17.15 0.56 -6.48
CA ALA A 118 15.86 0.44 -5.81
C ALA A 118 15.99 0.57 -4.28
N LEU A 119 16.95 -0.13 -3.67
CA LEU A 119 17.25 -0.02 -2.25
C LEU A 119 17.72 1.37 -1.86
N LYS A 120 18.58 2.01 -2.67
CA LYS A 120 19.01 3.39 -2.42
C LYS A 120 17.81 4.34 -2.47
N LEU A 121 17.00 4.26 -3.53
CA LEU A 121 15.80 5.07 -3.69
C LEU A 121 14.85 4.89 -2.52
N SER A 122 14.53 3.64 -2.16
CA SER A 122 13.64 3.32 -1.05
C SER A 122 14.16 3.88 0.27
N ARG A 123 15.44 3.65 0.60
CA ARG A 123 16.03 4.15 1.85
C ARG A 123 16.03 5.67 1.94
N ASP A 124 16.46 6.36 0.88
CA ASP A 124 16.52 7.81 0.86
C ASP A 124 15.10 8.40 0.96
N TRP A 125 14.13 7.79 0.28
CA TRP A 125 12.72 8.18 0.33
C TRP A 125 12.08 7.97 1.70
N GLN A 126 12.30 6.80 2.32
CA GLN A 126 11.77 6.47 3.64
C GLN A 126 12.27 7.48 4.68
N ARG A 127 13.59 7.73 4.71
CA ARG A 127 14.21 8.67 5.66
C ARG A 127 13.76 10.12 5.45
N ALA A 128 13.64 10.55 4.20
CA ALA A 128 13.33 11.95 3.90
C ALA A 128 11.84 12.28 4.04
N LEU A 129 10.94 11.32 3.77
CA LEU A 129 9.51 11.59 3.63
C LEU A 129 8.64 10.74 4.55
N VAL A 130 8.77 9.42 4.50
CA VAL A 130 7.81 8.51 5.16
C VAL A 130 8.03 8.44 6.67
N GLU A 131 9.26 8.26 7.13
CA GLU A 131 9.61 8.19 8.56
C GLU A 131 9.25 9.49 9.32
N PRO A 132 9.54 10.69 8.81
CA PRO A 132 9.09 11.94 9.43
C PRO A 132 7.57 12.05 9.52
N LEU A 133 6.84 11.74 8.44
CA LEU A 133 5.37 11.81 8.43
C LEU A 133 4.76 10.80 9.41
N ARG A 134 5.31 9.59 9.48
CA ARG A 134 4.91 8.55 10.43
C ARG A 134 5.14 8.96 11.87
N SER A 135 6.30 9.55 12.16
CA SER A 135 6.64 10.07 13.48
C SER A 135 5.68 11.18 13.90
N CYS A 136 5.42 12.15 13.02
CA CYS A 136 4.42 13.20 13.26
C CYS A 136 3.02 12.61 13.56
N ARG A 137 2.58 11.60 12.80
CA ARG A 137 1.29 10.94 13.02
C ARG A 137 1.23 10.21 14.37
N GLN A 138 2.31 9.56 14.78
CA GLN A 138 2.40 8.88 16.09
C GLN A 138 2.37 9.89 17.23
N ASN A 139 3.19 10.94 17.16
CA ASN A 139 3.21 12.02 18.15
C ASN A 139 1.83 12.66 18.32
N LEU A 140 1.13 12.96 17.21
CA LEU A 140 -0.23 13.53 17.28
C LEU A 140 -1.24 12.60 17.97
N LYS A 141 -1.08 11.27 17.84
CA LYS A 141 -1.91 10.30 18.57
C LYS A 141 -1.62 10.34 20.07
N GLU A 142 -0.35 10.47 20.45
CA GLU A 142 0.08 10.56 21.85
C GLU A 142 -0.37 11.87 22.49
N PHE A 143 -0.25 13.01 21.80
CA PHE A 143 -0.80 14.29 22.26
C PHE A 143 -2.31 14.21 22.50
N ALA A 144 -3.07 13.63 21.55
CA ALA A 144 -4.52 13.47 21.70
C ALA A 144 -4.96 12.50 22.81
N GLY A 145 -4.03 11.71 23.38
CA GLY A 145 -4.29 10.73 24.44
C GLY A 145 -3.65 11.04 25.80
N SER A 146 -2.66 11.94 25.86
CA SER A 146 -1.86 12.23 27.05
C SER A 146 -2.51 13.22 28.03
N GLY A 147 -3.68 13.77 27.70
CA GLY A 147 -4.36 14.75 28.56
C GLY A 147 -3.58 16.05 28.74
N TYR A 148 -2.58 16.30 27.89
CA TYR A 148 -1.70 17.47 27.92
C TYR A 148 -2.47 18.80 27.77
N GLU A 149 -3.73 18.74 27.36
CA GLU A 149 -4.51 19.91 27.00
C GLU A 149 -5.92 19.85 27.58
N ALA A 150 -6.08 20.47 28.75
CA ALA A 150 -7.36 21.02 29.15
C ALA A 150 -7.81 22.19 28.22
N SER A 151 -7.00 22.57 27.22
CA SER A 151 -7.17 23.78 26.40
C SER A 151 -7.16 23.62 24.87
N LEU A 152 -6.75 22.48 24.29
CA LEU A 152 -6.83 22.25 22.84
C LEU A 152 -7.99 21.34 22.49
N ASP A 153 -8.56 21.62 21.31
CA ASP A 153 -9.60 20.79 20.72
C ASP A 153 -9.01 19.46 20.23
N ARG A 154 -9.34 18.38 20.95
CA ARG A 154 -9.01 17.01 20.58
C ARG A 154 -9.47 16.66 19.16
N THR A 155 -10.60 17.21 18.71
CA THR A 155 -11.12 16.99 17.36
C THR A 155 -10.18 17.58 16.31
N ALA A 156 -9.69 18.80 16.53
CA ALA A 156 -8.70 19.44 15.66
C ALA A 156 -7.39 18.63 15.58
N LEU A 157 -6.90 18.08 16.70
CA LEU A 157 -5.72 17.21 16.71
C LEU A 157 -5.92 15.92 15.90
N LEU A 158 -7.08 15.26 16.06
CA LEU A 158 -7.40 14.05 15.29
C LEU A 158 -7.54 14.35 13.79
N ASN A 159 -8.11 15.50 13.43
CA ASN A 159 -8.18 15.94 12.03
C ASN A 159 -6.79 16.22 11.44
N LEU A 160 -5.90 16.89 12.18
CA LEU A 160 -4.52 17.12 11.75
C LEU A 160 -3.77 15.79 11.57
N ARG A 161 -3.94 14.85 12.52
CA ARG A 161 -3.38 13.51 12.42
C ARG A 161 -3.83 12.80 11.14
N ASP A 162 -5.10 12.93 10.77
CA ASP A 162 -5.63 12.33 9.55
C ASP A 162 -5.12 13.02 8.27
N HIS A 163 -4.82 14.33 8.30
CA HIS A 163 -4.11 15.00 7.21
C HIS A 163 -2.67 14.50 7.05
N VAL A 164 -1.91 14.42 8.15
CA VAL A 164 -0.54 13.88 8.12
C VAL A 164 -0.55 12.44 7.62
N LYS A 165 -1.52 11.64 8.06
CA LYS A 165 -1.74 10.29 7.54
C LYS A 165 -1.95 10.29 6.02
N LYS A 166 -2.82 11.14 5.47
CA LYS A 166 -3.00 11.23 4.01
C LYS A 166 -1.69 11.59 3.27
N CYS A 167 -0.86 12.45 3.85
CA CYS A 167 0.45 12.80 3.29
C CYS A 167 1.44 11.62 3.34
N GLU A 168 1.57 10.93 4.48
CA GLU A 168 2.41 9.72 4.63
C GLU A 168 2.09 8.71 3.54
N LEU A 169 0.79 8.51 3.36
CA LEU A 169 0.22 7.56 2.45
C LEU A 169 0.46 7.94 0.98
N GLU A 170 0.28 9.20 0.58
CA GLU A 170 0.65 9.65 -0.78
C GLU A 170 2.16 9.56 -1.03
N ALA A 171 2.99 9.79 -0.01
CA ALA A 171 4.44 9.59 -0.12
C ALA A 171 4.79 8.12 -0.40
N GLU A 172 4.13 7.15 0.26
CA GLU A 172 4.30 5.72 -0.04
C GLU A 172 3.83 5.38 -1.47
N ARG A 173 2.74 5.97 -1.96
CA ARG A 173 2.29 5.79 -3.35
C ARG A 173 3.31 6.32 -4.36
N LEU A 174 3.87 7.49 -4.13
CA LEU A 174 4.88 8.06 -5.03
C LEU A 174 6.17 7.24 -5.02
N GLN A 175 6.54 6.65 -3.87
CA GLN A 175 7.66 5.72 -3.78
C GLN A 175 7.46 4.50 -4.69
N ILE A 176 6.30 3.84 -4.63
CA ILE A 176 6.08 2.63 -5.42
C ILE A 176 6.03 2.94 -6.93
N LEU A 177 5.51 4.11 -7.33
CA LEU A 177 5.61 4.58 -8.73
C LEU A 177 7.06 4.86 -9.15
N ALA A 178 7.86 5.46 -8.27
CA ALA A 178 9.27 5.70 -8.54
C ALA A 178 10.08 4.40 -8.66
N LEU A 179 9.76 3.38 -7.87
CA LEU A 179 10.33 2.03 -7.98
C LEU A 179 9.98 1.39 -9.33
N ALA A 180 8.73 1.50 -9.78
CA ALA A 180 8.31 0.97 -11.08
C ALA A 180 9.13 1.57 -12.23
N ASN A 181 9.46 2.86 -12.16
CA ASN A 181 10.25 3.56 -13.18
C ASN A 181 11.73 3.13 -13.25
N LEU A 182 12.23 2.35 -12.29
CA LEU A 182 13.58 1.78 -12.35
C LEU A 182 13.69 0.58 -13.29
N VAL A 183 12.55 0.09 -13.80
CA VAL A 183 12.48 -1.06 -14.70
C VAL A 183 12.20 -0.55 -16.11
N GLU A 184 13.14 -0.78 -17.02
CA GLU A 184 12.96 -0.44 -18.44
C GLU A 184 11.88 -1.30 -19.09
N VAL A 185 10.95 -0.65 -19.80
CA VAL A 185 9.74 -1.24 -20.41
C VAL A 185 10.06 -2.13 -21.63
N GLU A 186 11.24 -2.02 -22.22
CA GLU A 186 11.64 -2.78 -23.43
C GLU A 186 11.74 -4.30 -23.25
N VAL A 187 11.56 -4.80 -22.02
CA VAL A 187 11.60 -6.22 -21.68
C VAL A 187 10.32 -6.67 -20.96
N LEU A 188 9.14 -6.17 -21.38
CA LEU A 188 7.85 -6.82 -21.06
C LEU A 188 7.47 -7.92 -22.07
N GLY A 189 8.46 -8.40 -22.84
CA GLY A 189 8.36 -9.60 -23.68
C GLY A 189 8.37 -10.89 -22.84
N MET A 190 7.52 -11.83 -23.21
CA MET A 190 7.01 -12.90 -22.33
C MET A 190 7.95 -14.08 -22.11
N PRO A 191 7.90 -14.69 -20.91
CA PRO A 191 7.99 -16.14 -20.77
C PRO A 191 6.60 -16.76 -20.51
N GLU A 192 6.31 -17.86 -21.20
CA GLU A 192 5.04 -18.62 -21.21
C GLU A 192 4.81 -19.57 -20.00
N ALA A 193 5.68 -19.61 -18.99
CA ALA A 193 5.61 -20.64 -17.93
C ALA A 193 4.85 -20.15 -16.67
N PRO A 194 3.66 -20.68 -16.32
CA PRO A 194 2.82 -20.11 -15.26
C PRO A 194 3.14 -20.65 -13.86
N GLY A 195 3.11 -19.77 -12.85
CA GLY A 195 2.74 -20.08 -11.47
C GLY A 195 3.89 -20.41 -10.51
N LEU A 196 4.39 -21.66 -10.55
CA LEU A 196 5.34 -22.15 -9.54
C LEU A 196 6.75 -21.54 -9.70
N ALA A 197 7.22 -21.35 -10.94
CA ALA A 197 8.51 -20.73 -11.19
C ALA A 197 8.53 -19.26 -10.70
N GLN A 198 7.46 -18.51 -10.96
CA GLN A 198 7.33 -17.11 -10.53
C GLN A 198 7.24 -16.98 -9.01
N ARG A 199 6.56 -17.91 -8.33
CA ARG A 199 6.54 -17.95 -6.87
C ARG A 199 7.93 -18.18 -6.30
N GLN A 200 8.66 -19.16 -6.82
CA GLN A 200 10.02 -19.45 -6.37
C GLN A 200 10.96 -18.25 -6.62
N GLU A 201 10.82 -17.58 -7.76
CA GLU A 201 11.54 -16.34 -8.05
C GLU A 201 11.18 -15.21 -7.07
N ALA A 202 9.91 -15.08 -6.68
CA ALA A 202 9.49 -14.09 -5.69
C ALA A 202 10.09 -14.39 -4.30
N GLU A 203 10.14 -15.65 -3.90
CA GLU A 203 10.80 -16.09 -2.67
C GLU A 203 12.29 -15.74 -2.70
N ASN A 204 13.00 -16.10 -3.79
CA ASN A 204 14.41 -15.75 -3.97
C ASN A 204 14.64 -14.23 -3.94
N ASN A 205 13.77 -13.46 -4.58
CA ASN A 205 13.84 -12.00 -4.60
C ASN A 205 13.67 -11.40 -3.19
N LEU A 206 12.75 -11.94 -2.40
CA LEU A 206 12.55 -11.53 -1.01
C LEU A 206 13.74 -11.91 -0.13
N ASP A 207 14.32 -13.10 -0.31
CA ASP A 207 15.52 -13.51 0.42
C ASP A 207 16.70 -12.57 0.16
N VAL A 208 16.90 -12.18 -1.11
CA VAL A 208 17.89 -11.17 -1.51
C VAL A 208 17.60 -9.83 -0.83
N TYR A 209 16.34 -9.38 -0.83
CA TYR A 209 15.93 -8.13 -0.18
C TYR A 209 16.17 -8.15 1.34
N PHE A 210 15.73 -9.20 2.04
CA PHE A 210 15.90 -9.32 3.50
C PHE A 210 17.38 -9.42 3.88
N SER A 211 18.17 -10.14 3.08
CA SER A 211 19.63 -10.21 3.25
C SER A 211 20.29 -8.84 3.07
N ALA A 212 19.92 -8.10 2.03
CA ALA A 212 20.51 -6.79 1.72
C ALA A 212 20.12 -5.69 2.72
N THR A 213 18.93 -5.79 3.33
CA THR A 213 18.44 -4.83 4.33
C THR A 213 18.82 -5.22 5.76
N GLY A 214 19.22 -6.47 6.01
CA GLY A 214 19.50 -7.00 7.33
C GLY A 214 18.24 -7.25 8.18
N VAL A 215 17.04 -7.14 7.59
CA VAL A 215 15.78 -7.46 8.26
C VAL A 215 15.71 -8.98 8.47
N LYS A 216 15.59 -9.40 9.73
CA LYS A 216 15.54 -10.82 10.11
C LYS A 216 14.10 -11.27 10.28
N LEU A 217 13.69 -12.27 9.51
CA LEU A 217 12.37 -12.88 9.66
C LEU A 217 12.37 -13.91 10.79
N ASP A 218 11.54 -13.65 11.81
CA ASP A 218 11.15 -14.67 12.80
C ASP A 218 10.05 -15.59 12.21
N PRO A 219 9.67 -16.69 12.89
CA PRO A 219 8.66 -17.62 12.36
C PRO A 219 7.32 -16.95 12.02
N LEU A 220 6.93 -15.92 12.77
CA LEU A 220 5.71 -15.17 12.49
C LEU A 220 5.87 -14.27 11.25
N GLY A 221 7.02 -13.63 11.08
CA GLY A 221 7.39 -12.89 9.87
C GLY A 221 7.39 -13.79 8.63
N GLN A 222 7.93 -15.00 8.73
CA GLN A 222 7.87 -16.00 7.66
C GLN A 222 6.43 -16.37 7.30
N ALA A 223 5.57 -16.58 8.29
CA ALA A 223 4.14 -16.84 8.06
C ALA A 223 3.42 -15.67 7.37
N HIS A 224 3.79 -14.43 7.69
CA HIS A 224 3.26 -13.24 7.02
C HIS A 224 3.74 -13.13 5.56
N VAL A 225 5.03 -13.36 5.30
CA VAL A 225 5.58 -13.43 3.94
C VAL A 225 4.89 -14.51 3.11
N PHE A 226 4.73 -15.72 3.69
CA PHE A 226 4.02 -16.83 3.06
C PHE A 226 2.58 -16.46 2.68
N ARG A 227 1.85 -15.74 3.56
CA ARG A 227 0.51 -15.25 3.25
C ARG A 227 0.49 -14.29 2.07
N ILE A 228 1.45 -13.37 2.01
CA ILE A 228 1.55 -12.40 0.91
C ILE A 228 1.87 -13.11 -0.41
N LEU A 229 2.77 -14.10 -0.39
CA LEU A 229 3.09 -14.90 -1.58
C LEU A 229 1.88 -15.73 -2.06
N ASN A 230 1.14 -16.36 -1.14
CA ASN A 230 -0.09 -17.07 -1.49
C ASN A 230 -1.15 -16.14 -2.09
N ALA A 231 -1.25 -14.90 -1.59
CA ALA A 231 -2.13 -13.90 -2.16
C ALA A 231 -1.73 -13.48 -3.59
N ALA A 232 -0.43 -13.45 -3.88
CA ALA A 232 0.09 -13.08 -5.19
C ALA A 232 0.03 -14.21 -6.23
N PHE A 233 0.26 -15.47 -5.84
CA PHE A 233 0.44 -16.59 -6.77
C PHE A 233 -0.56 -17.75 -6.59
N GLY A 234 -1.39 -17.71 -5.54
CA GLY A 234 -2.20 -18.85 -5.10
C GLY A 234 -1.46 -19.77 -4.12
N PRO A 235 -2.18 -20.74 -3.51
CA PRO A 235 -1.62 -21.69 -2.54
C PRO A 235 -0.55 -22.59 -3.16
#